data_AF-A0A1R2BSK5-F1
#
_entry.id   AF-A0A1R2BSK5-F1
#
_cell.length_a   1.000
_cell.length_b   1.000
_cell.length_c   1.000
_cell.angle_alpha   90.00
_cell.angle_beta   90.00
_cell.angle_gamma   90.00
#
_symmetry.space_group_name_H-M   'P 1'
#
loop_
_entity.id
_entity.type
_entity.pdbx_description
1 polymer ?
#
loop_
_entity_poly.entity_id
_entity_poly.type
_entity_poly.pdbx_seq_one_letter_code
_entity_poly.pdbx_strand_id
1 'polypeptide(L)'
;MKFIESNPSAKPYQITTGVWMVPCRVDKVHKTYIPSIKPFKNGKKSTKNDSRQSWTLEEDEKLNEIILSRGARQWSAIAIELNTLIHNGVPFRKGKQCRERWLGHLSPAIEKTKWSKEEDDLLMNQQALLGNRWSVIAKLLPGRTENQIKNRWRRMEKISKRMQEQSLENADVSGLSETIESYWQSGFWPPFPYNYQ
;
A
#
# COMPACT_ATOMS: atom_id res chain seq x y z
N MET A 1 39.77 32.09 -22.77
CA MET A 1 39.24 30.82 -22.24
C MET A 1 38.93 29.91 -23.42
N LYS A 2 39.61 28.77 -23.55
CA LYS A 2 39.34 27.79 -24.61
C LYS A 2 37.98 27.12 -24.31
N PHE A 3 37.01 27.28 -25.20
CA PHE A 3 35.75 26.55 -25.10
C PHE A 3 36.03 25.08 -25.39
N ILE A 4 35.83 24.21 -24.39
CA ILE A 4 35.94 22.76 -24.57
C ILE A 4 34.80 22.35 -25.50
N GLU A 5 35.13 21.85 -26.70
CA GLU A 5 34.14 21.26 -27.60
C GLU A 5 33.45 20.10 -26.90
N SER A 6 32.13 20.19 -26.77
CA SER A 6 31.30 19.20 -26.09
C SER A 6 31.38 17.86 -26.81
N ASN A 7 31.91 16.83 -26.15
CA ASN A 7 31.95 15.46 -26.66
C ASN A 7 30.50 14.92 -26.77
N PRO A 8 29.97 14.64 -27.98
CA PRO A 8 28.60 14.19 -28.17
C PRO A 8 28.32 12.77 -27.64
N SER A 9 29.35 12.05 -27.15
CA SER A 9 29.24 10.70 -26.58
C SER A 9 29.07 10.67 -25.05
N ALA A 10 29.09 11.83 -24.37
CA ALA A 10 28.93 11.88 -22.92
C ALA A 10 27.53 11.38 -22.51
N LYS A 11 27.48 10.35 -21.66
CA LYS A 11 26.22 9.81 -21.11
C LYS A 11 25.81 10.60 -19.86
N PRO A 12 24.51 10.79 -19.59
CA PRO A 12 24.06 11.32 -18.32
C PRO A 12 24.56 10.45 -17.17
N TYR A 13 24.92 11.08 -16.07
CA TYR A 13 25.21 10.37 -14.84
C TYR A 13 24.51 11.03 -13.66
N GLN A 14 24.16 10.20 -12.69
CA GLN A 14 23.47 10.61 -11.49
C GLN A 14 24.49 11.20 -10.50
N ILE A 15 24.21 12.41 -9.99
CA ILE A 15 25.05 13.04 -8.96
C ILE A 15 24.52 12.66 -7.58
N THR A 16 23.20 12.80 -7.37
CA THR A 16 22.50 12.39 -6.14
C THR A 16 21.12 11.80 -6.46
N THR A 17 20.43 11.25 -5.46
CA THR A 17 19.09 10.68 -5.63
C THR A 17 18.14 11.70 -6.26
N GLY A 18 17.71 11.44 -7.50
CA GLY A 18 16.83 12.33 -8.26
C GLY A 18 17.51 13.50 -9.01
N VAL A 19 18.81 13.71 -8.88
CA VAL A 19 19.56 14.77 -9.57
C VAL A 19 20.51 14.18 -10.62
N TRP A 20 20.26 14.50 -11.87
CA TRP A 20 21.00 13.98 -13.03
C TRP A 20 21.75 15.10 -13.73
N MET A 21 23.03 14.88 -14.03
CA MET A 21 23.76 15.75 -14.93
C MET A 21 23.58 15.29 -16.38
N VAL A 22 23.17 16.21 -17.23
CA VAL A 22 22.89 15.96 -18.64
C VAL A 22 23.77 16.89 -19.48
N PRO A 23 24.48 16.37 -20.50
CA PRO A 23 25.22 17.23 -21.41
C PRO A 23 24.28 18.20 -22.13
N CYS A 24 24.66 19.47 -22.23
CA CYS A 24 23.91 20.50 -22.94
C CYS A 24 24.72 21.02 -24.13
N ARG A 25 24.03 21.36 -25.23
CA ARG A 25 24.60 22.13 -26.34
C ARG A 25 24.21 23.60 -26.21
N VAL A 26 25.07 24.50 -26.67
CA VAL A 26 24.81 25.94 -26.65
C VAL A 26 24.12 26.33 -27.96
N ASP A 27 22.94 26.94 -27.86
CA ASP A 27 22.32 27.68 -28.96
C ASP A 27 22.82 29.12 -28.93
N LYS A 28 23.75 29.44 -29.86
CA LYS A 28 24.38 30.75 -29.95
C LYS A 28 23.42 31.85 -30.42
N VAL A 29 22.35 31.48 -31.14
CA VAL A 29 21.39 32.44 -31.70
C VAL A 29 20.48 32.97 -30.60
N HIS A 30 19.96 32.05 -29.79
CA HIS A 30 19.04 32.39 -28.70
C HIS A 30 19.74 32.60 -27.36
N LYS A 31 21.07 32.40 -27.30
CA LYS A 31 21.88 32.40 -26.07
C LYS A 31 21.33 31.46 -25.00
N THR A 32 20.80 30.31 -25.41
CA THR A 32 20.22 29.29 -24.51
C THR A 32 21.02 28.00 -24.51
N TYR A 33 20.83 27.18 -23.48
CA TYR A 33 21.41 25.84 -23.39
C TYR A 33 20.31 24.80 -23.65
N ILE A 34 20.52 23.94 -24.64
CA ILE A 34 19.58 22.88 -25.03
C ILE A 34 20.13 21.54 -24.51
N PRO A 35 19.41 20.82 -23.63
CA PRO A 35 19.82 19.48 -23.20
C PRO A 35 19.93 18.53 -24.39
N SER A 36 21.02 17.74 -24.44
CA SER A 36 21.25 16.74 -25.48
C SER A 36 20.24 15.59 -25.46
N ILE A 37 19.57 15.39 -24.33
CA ILE A 37 18.64 14.29 -24.10
C ILE A 37 17.29 14.87 -23.71
N LYS A 38 16.23 14.32 -24.33
CA LYS A 38 14.85 14.68 -24.00
C LYS A 38 14.56 14.28 -22.55
N PRO A 39 13.76 15.06 -21.80
CA PRO A 39 13.35 14.68 -20.45
C PRO A 39 12.85 13.24 -20.42
N PHE A 40 13.34 12.44 -19.48
CA PHE A 40 12.80 11.10 -19.25
C PHE A 40 11.29 11.25 -19.04
N LYS A 41 10.48 10.59 -19.88
CA LYS A 41 9.03 10.57 -19.70
C LYS A 41 8.74 9.74 -18.44
N ASN A 42 8.86 10.34 -17.26
CA ASN A 42 8.43 9.76 -15.98
C ASN A 42 6.90 9.77 -15.86
N GLY A 43 6.23 9.31 -16.90
CA GLY A 43 4.79 9.13 -16.93
C GLY A 43 4.49 7.71 -17.36
N LYS A 44 4.22 6.83 -16.38
CA LYS A 44 3.19 5.83 -16.63
C LYS A 44 2.00 6.63 -17.17
N LYS A 45 1.58 6.38 -18.41
CA LYS A 45 0.34 6.98 -18.92
C LYS A 45 -0.76 6.50 -17.98
N SER A 46 -1.16 7.36 -17.03
CA SER A 46 -2.39 7.20 -16.28
C SER A 46 -3.50 7.21 -17.33
N THR A 47 -3.96 6.02 -17.71
CA THR A 47 -5.23 5.90 -18.40
C THR A 47 -6.27 6.45 -17.44
N LYS A 48 -7.18 7.32 -17.88
CA LYS A 48 -8.24 7.98 -17.08
C LYS A 48 -9.08 7.04 -16.17
N ASN A 49 -8.91 5.72 -16.28
CA ASN A 49 -9.49 4.68 -15.41
C ASN A 49 -8.68 4.34 -14.14
N ASP A 50 -7.70 5.16 -13.72
CA ASP A 50 -6.96 4.95 -12.46
C ASP A 50 -7.69 5.53 -11.23
N SER A 51 -8.91 6.04 -11.38
CA SER A 51 -9.78 6.28 -10.24
C SER A 51 -10.15 4.93 -9.63
N ARG A 52 -10.22 4.84 -8.29
CA ARG A 52 -10.68 3.63 -7.59
C ARG A 52 -12.15 3.38 -7.93
N GLN A 53 -12.39 2.73 -9.06
CA GLN A 53 -13.72 2.47 -9.61
C GLN A 53 -14.43 1.43 -8.73
N SER A 54 -15.47 1.89 -8.03
CA SER A 54 -16.37 1.01 -7.29
C SER A 54 -17.08 0.05 -8.23
N TRP A 55 -17.31 -1.18 -7.79
CA TRP A 55 -18.15 -2.15 -8.49
C TRP A 55 -19.62 -1.81 -8.30
N THR A 56 -20.40 -1.84 -9.37
CA THR A 56 -21.86 -1.73 -9.33
C THR A 56 -22.49 -3.12 -9.15
N LEU A 57 -23.75 -3.14 -8.70
CA LEU A 57 -24.49 -4.39 -8.55
C LEU A 57 -24.67 -5.09 -9.90
N GLU A 58 -24.97 -4.33 -10.95
CA GLU A 58 -25.13 -4.84 -12.31
C GLU A 58 -23.85 -5.50 -12.84
N GLU A 59 -22.69 -4.89 -12.59
CA GLU A 59 -21.39 -5.49 -12.93
C GLU A 59 -21.16 -6.80 -12.17
N ASP A 60 -21.52 -6.86 -10.89
CA ASP A 60 -21.38 -8.06 -10.07
C ASP A 60 -22.30 -9.20 -10.54
N GLU A 61 -23.56 -8.89 -10.86
CA GLU A 61 -24.55 -9.84 -11.38
C GLU A 61 -24.08 -10.45 -12.70
N LYS A 62 -23.65 -9.61 -13.66
CA LYS A 62 -23.13 -10.09 -14.93
C LYS A 62 -21.81 -10.82 -14.79
N LEU A 63 -20.91 -10.36 -13.91
CA LEU A 63 -19.67 -11.09 -13.65
C LEU A 63 -19.96 -12.48 -13.08
N ASN A 64 -20.94 -12.61 -12.19
CA ASN A 64 -21.36 -13.91 -11.66
C ASN A 64 -21.97 -14.80 -12.74
N GLU A 65 -22.88 -14.26 -13.57
CA GLU A 65 -23.48 -15.00 -14.70
C GLU A 65 -22.43 -15.55 -15.68
N ILE A 66 -21.49 -14.71 -16.11
CA ILE A 66 -20.40 -15.12 -17.02
C ILE A 66 -19.51 -16.20 -16.38
N ILE A 67 -19.25 -16.10 -15.08
CA ILE A 67 -18.44 -17.09 -14.36
C ILE A 67 -19.19 -18.40 -14.19
N LEU A 68 -20.49 -18.37 -13.94
CA LEU A 68 -21.31 -19.58 -13.85
C LEU A 68 -21.41 -20.30 -15.19
N SER A 69 -21.44 -19.58 -16.32
CA SER A 69 -21.51 -20.18 -17.65
C SER A 69 -20.16 -20.71 -18.16
N ARG A 70 -19.07 -19.94 -18.00
CA ARG A 70 -17.74 -20.25 -18.59
C ARG A 70 -16.74 -20.82 -17.57
N GLY A 71 -16.93 -20.53 -16.28
CA GLY A 71 -16.00 -20.86 -15.20
C GLY A 71 -14.91 -19.80 -14.93
N ALA A 72 -14.39 -19.81 -13.70
CA ALA A 72 -13.45 -18.83 -13.16
C ALA A 72 -11.98 -19.03 -13.58
N ARG A 73 -11.69 -19.13 -14.90
CA ARG A 73 -10.33 -19.40 -15.43
C ARG A 73 -9.79 -18.31 -16.36
N GLN A 74 -10.58 -17.89 -17.35
CA GLN A 74 -10.15 -16.99 -18.42
C GLN A 74 -10.50 -15.53 -18.15
N TRP A 75 -9.90 -14.93 -17.12
CA TRP A 75 -10.25 -13.58 -16.64
C TRP A 75 -10.18 -12.47 -17.69
N SER A 76 -9.25 -12.55 -18.65
CA SER A 76 -9.15 -11.57 -19.74
C SER A 76 -10.37 -11.64 -20.66
N ALA A 77 -10.83 -12.85 -21.01
CA ALA A 77 -12.01 -13.04 -21.84
C ALA A 77 -13.29 -12.62 -21.08
N ILE A 78 -13.38 -12.99 -19.80
CA ILE A 78 -14.47 -12.58 -18.90
C ILE A 78 -14.58 -11.06 -18.83
N ALA A 79 -13.45 -10.35 -18.71
CA ALA A 79 -13.46 -8.89 -18.67
C ALA A 79 -13.91 -8.27 -20.00
N ILE A 80 -13.51 -8.83 -21.15
CA ILE A 80 -13.96 -8.35 -22.47
C ILE A 80 -15.47 -8.53 -22.60
N GLU A 81 -15.99 -9.69 -22.20
CA GLU A 81 -17.42 -9.99 -22.25
C GLU A 81 -18.22 -9.07 -21.32
N LEU A 82 -17.78 -8.90 -20.06
CA LEU A 82 -18.38 -7.96 -19.11
C LEU A 82 -18.41 -6.52 -19.67
N ASN A 83 -17.29 -6.07 -20.24
CA ASN A 83 -17.21 -4.74 -20.85
C ASN A 83 -18.12 -4.59 -22.07
N THR A 84 -18.32 -5.65 -22.83
CA THR A 84 -19.22 -5.66 -23.99
C THR A 84 -20.67 -5.50 -23.54
N LEU A 85 -21.06 -6.19 -22.46
CA LEU A 85 -22.42 -6.19 -21.95
C LEU A 85 -22.78 -4.91 -21.18
N ILE A 86 -21.89 -4.40 -20.32
CA ILE A 86 -22.20 -3.30 -19.38
C ILE A 86 -21.58 -1.96 -19.81
N HIS A 87 -20.44 -2.00 -20.50
CA HIS A 87 -19.67 -0.79 -20.81
C HIS A 87 -19.64 -0.48 -22.32
N ASN A 88 -20.63 -0.98 -23.08
CA ASN A 88 -20.75 -0.75 -24.52
C ASN A 88 -19.47 -1.10 -25.31
N GLY A 89 -18.74 -2.13 -24.88
CA GLY A 89 -17.49 -2.57 -25.49
C GLY A 89 -16.26 -1.74 -25.12
N VAL A 90 -16.41 -0.69 -24.31
CA VAL A 90 -15.28 0.09 -23.82
C VAL A 90 -14.50 -0.74 -22.80
N PRO A 91 -13.17 -0.87 -22.91
CA PRO A 91 -12.34 -1.65 -21.98
C PRO A 91 -12.24 -0.94 -20.62
N PHE A 92 -13.30 -1.04 -19.82
CA PHE A 92 -13.43 -0.39 -18.53
C PHE A 92 -12.82 -1.23 -17.42
N ARG A 93 -13.23 -2.50 -17.30
CA ARG A 93 -12.66 -3.49 -16.38
C ARG A 93 -11.57 -4.32 -17.03
N LYS A 94 -10.52 -4.62 -16.26
CA LYS A 94 -9.44 -5.55 -16.64
C LYS A 94 -9.64 -6.91 -15.98
N GLY A 95 -9.10 -7.96 -16.59
CA GLY A 95 -9.20 -9.33 -16.06
C GLY A 95 -8.71 -9.48 -14.62
N LYS A 96 -7.63 -8.77 -14.25
CA LYS A 96 -7.15 -8.72 -12.86
C LYS A 96 -8.22 -8.21 -11.89
N GLN A 97 -8.94 -7.15 -12.25
CA GLN A 97 -10.00 -6.58 -11.41
C GLN A 97 -11.16 -7.57 -11.27
N CYS A 98 -11.56 -8.23 -12.35
CA CYS A 98 -12.62 -9.24 -12.33
C CYS A 98 -12.26 -10.42 -11.40
N ARG A 99 -11.02 -10.92 -11.49
CA ARG A 99 -10.50 -11.97 -10.61
C ARG A 99 -10.53 -11.54 -9.14
N GLU A 100 -10.03 -10.35 -8.85
CA GLU A 100 -9.98 -9.82 -7.48
C GLU A 100 -11.40 -9.62 -6.91
N ARG A 101 -12.35 -9.17 -7.73
CA ARG A 101 -13.75 -9.04 -7.32
C ARG A 101 -14.36 -10.39 -6.99
N TRP A 102 -14.17 -11.37 -7.86
CA TRP A 102 -14.66 -12.74 -7.64
C TRP A 102 -14.08 -13.37 -6.37
N LEU A 103 -12.75 -13.44 -6.28
CA LEU A 103 -12.05 -14.10 -5.18
C LEU A 103 -12.17 -13.35 -3.84
N GLY A 104 -12.54 -12.06 -3.86
CA GLY A 104 -12.68 -11.25 -2.66
C GLY A 104 -14.11 -11.09 -2.15
N HIS A 105 -15.13 -11.17 -3.03
CA HIS A 105 -16.49 -10.75 -2.68
C HIS A 105 -17.63 -11.61 -3.24
N LEU A 106 -17.50 -12.16 -4.46
CA LEU A 106 -18.61 -12.84 -5.14
C LEU A 106 -18.59 -14.36 -5.00
N SER A 107 -17.41 -14.96 -4.86
CA SER A 107 -17.30 -16.42 -4.74
C SER A 107 -18.10 -16.92 -3.53
N PRO A 108 -18.93 -17.97 -3.68
CA PRO A 108 -19.72 -18.54 -2.59
C PRO A 108 -18.85 -19.14 -1.48
N ALA A 109 -17.58 -19.44 -1.79
CA ALA A 109 -16.60 -19.93 -0.83
C ALA A 109 -16.13 -18.85 0.18
N ILE A 110 -16.64 -17.62 0.09
CA ILE A 110 -16.23 -16.51 0.97
C ILE A 110 -17.28 -16.30 2.04
N GLU A 111 -16.87 -16.44 3.29
CA GLU A 111 -17.72 -16.16 4.43
C GLU A 111 -17.79 -14.66 4.74
N LYS A 112 -19.02 -14.16 4.78
CA LYS A 112 -19.38 -12.77 5.08
C LYS A 112 -19.79 -12.58 6.55
N THR A 113 -19.64 -13.61 7.37
CA THR A 113 -19.96 -13.64 8.80
C THR A 113 -18.98 -12.79 9.62
N LYS A 114 -19.38 -12.43 10.84
CA LYS A 114 -18.50 -11.76 11.80
C LYS A 114 -17.31 -12.67 12.14
N TRP A 115 -16.18 -12.06 12.52
CA TRP A 115 -15.02 -12.80 13.03
C TRP A 115 -15.36 -13.41 14.38
N SER A 116 -15.12 -14.71 14.50
CA SER A 116 -15.21 -15.46 15.74
C SER A 116 -13.92 -15.33 16.54
N LYS A 117 -13.98 -15.63 17.84
CA LYS A 117 -12.81 -15.55 18.71
C LYS A 117 -11.78 -16.61 18.33
N GLU A 118 -12.25 -17.78 17.94
CA GLU A 118 -11.43 -18.91 17.49
C GLU A 118 -10.61 -18.54 16.24
N GLU A 119 -11.23 -17.82 15.29
CA GLU A 119 -10.53 -17.32 14.10
C GLU A 119 -9.48 -16.26 14.45
N ASP A 120 -9.78 -15.37 15.41
CA ASP A 120 -8.82 -14.36 15.87
C ASP A 120 -7.64 -15.00 16.59
N ASP A 121 -7.89 -15.97 17.47
CA ASP A 121 -6.87 -16.71 18.21
C ASP A 121 -5.97 -17.47 17.23
N LEU A 122 -6.55 -18.14 16.23
CA LEU A 122 -5.78 -18.80 15.18
C LEU A 122 -4.95 -17.78 14.39
N LEU A 123 -5.53 -16.65 14.00
CA LEU A 123 -4.82 -15.59 13.28
C LEU A 123 -3.63 -15.06 14.09
N MET A 124 -3.80 -14.79 15.39
CA MET A 124 -2.72 -14.33 16.25
C MET A 124 -1.60 -15.36 16.36
N ASN A 125 -1.94 -16.62 16.62
CA ASN A 125 -0.96 -17.70 16.72
C ASN A 125 -0.20 -17.91 15.41
N GLN A 126 -0.90 -17.96 14.28
CA GLN A 126 -0.28 -18.16 12.97
C GLN A 126 0.54 -16.95 12.54
N GLN A 127 0.13 -15.72 12.87
CA GLN A 127 0.92 -14.52 12.59
C GLN A 127 2.21 -14.51 13.41
N ALA A 128 2.17 -14.95 14.68
CA ALA A 128 3.36 -15.05 15.51
C ALA A 128 4.38 -16.06 14.95
N LEU A 129 3.89 -17.20 14.42
CA LEU A 129 4.74 -18.25 13.84
C LEU A 129 5.23 -17.95 12.43
N LEU A 130 4.35 -17.44 11.56
CA LEU A 130 4.60 -17.31 10.13
C LEU A 130 4.89 -15.87 9.69
N GLY A 131 4.62 -14.86 10.52
CA GLY A 131 4.66 -13.46 10.14
C GLY A 131 3.55 -13.10 9.15
N ASN A 132 3.81 -12.09 8.32
CA ASN A 132 2.83 -11.51 7.38
C ASN A 132 2.61 -12.35 6.10
N ARG A 133 2.65 -13.69 6.22
CA ARG A 133 2.41 -14.63 5.11
C ARG A 133 0.91 -14.93 4.96
N TRP A 134 0.14 -13.89 4.65
CA TRP A 134 -1.33 -13.93 4.65
C TRP A 134 -1.94 -14.98 3.72
N SER A 135 -1.33 -15.23 2.56
CA SER A 135 -1.79 -16.26 1.63
C SER A 135 -1.66 -17.69 2.17
N VAL A 136 -0.71 -17.93 3.08
CA VAL A 136 -0.55 -19.21 3.77
C VAL A 136 -1.58 -19.32 4.89
N ILE A 137 -1.74 -18.26 5.68
CA ILE A 137 -2.72 -18.21 6.78
C ILE A 137 -4.15 -18.35 6.24
N ALA A 138 -4.46 -17.78 5.07
CA ALA A 138 -5.75 -17.94 4.41
C ALA A 138 -6.11 -19.38 4.06
N LYS A 139 -5.13 -20.27 3.89
CA LYS A 139 -5.41 -21.70 3.67
C LYS A 139 -5.82 -22.43 4.94
N LEU A 140 -5.48 -21.87 6.11
CA LEU A 140 -5.81 -22.43 7.43
C LEU A 140 -7.18 -21.96 7.94
N LEU A 141 -7.67 -20.83 7.40
CA LEU A 141 -8.97 -20.25 7.72
C LEU A 141 -9.92 -20.46 6.53
N PRO A 142 -10.66 -21.59 6.47
CA PRO A 142 -11.65 -21.80 5.41
C PRO A 142 -12.67 -20.66 5.43
N GLY A 143 -13.14 -20.24 4.25
CA GLY A 143 -14.09 -19.13 4.16
C GLY A 143 -13.47 -17.73 4.24
N ARG A 144 -12.23 -17.58 4.74
CA ARG A 144 -11.56 -16.27 4.84
C ARG A 144 -10.53 -16.05 3.74
N THR A 145 -10.60 -14.89 3.13
CA THR A 145 -9.65 -14.45 2.10
C THR A 145 -8.43 -13.80 2.72
N GLU A 146 -7.30 -13.85 2.01
CA GLU A 146 -6.07 -13.15 2.36
C GLU A 146 -6.31 -11.67 2.72
N ASN A 147 -7.20 -10.99 1.98
CA ASN A 147 -7.49 -9.59 2.21
C ASN A 147 -8.30 -9.37 3.49
N GLN A 148 -9.26 -10.25 3.80
CA GLN A 148 -10.01 -10.20 5.06
C GLN A 148 -9.07 -10.38 6.25
N ILE A 149 -8.14 -11.34 6.17
CA ILE A 149 -7.17 -11.63 7.23
C ILE A 149 -6.24 -10.44 7.49
N LYS A 150 -5.62 -9.92 6.42
CA LYS A 150 -4.75 -8.73 6.52
C LYS A 150 -5.51 -7.53 7.10
N ASN A 151 -6.77 -7.34 6.72
CA ASN A 151 -7.60 -6.26 7.24
C ASN A 151 -7.98 -6.47 8.71
N ARG A 152 -8.28 -7.71 9.12
CA ARG A 152 -8.56 -8.06 10.51
C ARG A 152 -7.34 -7.76 11.39
N TRP A 153 -6.17 -8.23 10.98
CA TRP A 153 -4.91 -7.96 11.68
C TRP A 153 -4.64 -6.46 11.86
N ARG A 154 -4.74 -5.67 10.79
CA ARG A 154 -4.56 -4.21 10.86
C ARG A 154 -5.52 -3.53 11.83
N ARG A 155 -6.77 -4.03 11.93
CA ARG A 155 -7.72 -3.52 12.93
C ARG A 155 -7.29 -3.88 14.34
N MET A 156 -6.89 -5.12 14.59
CA MET A 156 -6.41 -5.57 15.90
C MET A 156 -5.17 -4.79 16.34
N GLU A 157 -4.19 -4.60 15.45
CA GLU A 157 -2.98 -3.81 15.72
C GLU A 157 -3.31 -2.37 16.09
N LYS A 158 -4.24 -1.73 15.35
CA LYS A 158 -4.68 -0.36 15.63
C LYS A 158 -5.39 -0.24 16.97
N ILE A 159 -6.20 -1.23 17.34
CA ILE A 159 -6.90 -1.27 18.63
C ILE A 159 -5.87 -1.43 19.76
N SER A 160 -4.92 -2.36 19.62
CA SER A 160 -3.86 -2.59 20.61
C SER A 160 -3.01 -1.34 20.86
N LYS A 161 -2.61 -0.64 19.79
CA LYS A 161 -1.84 0.61 19.91
C LYS A 161 -2.61 1.69 20.67
N ARG A 162 -3.90 1.88 20.34
CA ARG A 162 -4.76 2.85 21.04
C ARG A 162 -4.96 2.52 22.51
N MET A 163 -5.12 1.24 22.84
CA MET A 163 -5.24 0.79 24.23
C MET A 163 -3.95 1.06 25.00
N GLN A 164 -2.80 0.86 24.38
CA GLN A 164 -1.50 1.16 24.98
C GLN A 164 -1.32 2.67 25.22
N GLU A 165 -1.63 3.50 24.22
CA GLU A 165 -1.61 4.97 24.33
C GLU A 165 -2.52 5.46 25.47
N GLN A 166 -3.75 4.96 25.55
CA GLN A 166 -4.67 5.30 26.63
C GLN A 166 -4.20 4.80 27.99
N SER A 167 -3.55 3.64 28.07
CA SER A 167 -2.98 3.14 29.34
C SER A 167 -1.82 4.01 29.82
N LEU A 168 -1.03 4.57 28.90
CA LEU A 168 0.06 5.49 29.21
C LEU A 168 -0.46 6.87 29.63
N GLU A 169 -1.57 7.33 29.04
CA GLU A 169 -2.21 8.62 29.37
C GLU A 169 -2.97 8.57 30.71
N ASN A 170 -3.58 7.43 31.04
CA ASN A 170 -4.28 7.21 32.30
C ASN A 170 -3.37 6.71 33.44
N ALA A 171 -2.09 6.43 33.15
CA ALA A 171 -1.12 6.16 34.20
C ALA A 171 -0.96 7.45 35.02
N ASP A 172 -1.38 7.43 36.27
CA ASP A 172 -1.34 8.59 37.17
C ASP A 172 0.11 9.06 37.39
N VAL A 173 0.48 10.13 36.68
CA VAL A 173 1.81 10.78 36.77
C VAL A 173 1.83 11.88 37.86
N SER A 174 0.73 12.09 38.58
CA SER A 174 0.62 13.19 39.57
C SER A 174 1.69 13.10 40.67
N GLY A 175 1.98 11.90 41.16
CA GLY A 175 3.04 11.67 42.15
C GLY A 175 4.47 11.85 41.61
N LEU A 176 4.68 11.73 40.29
CA LEU A 176 5.98 11.98 39.65
C LEU A 176 6.22 13.48 39.47
N SER A 177 5.17 14.26 39.18
CA SER A 177 5.24 15.72 39.08
C SER A 177 5.65 16.38 40.39
N GLU A 178 5.01 16.01 41.50
CA GLU A 178 5.35 16.55 42.83
C GLU A 178 6.78 16.20 43.25
N THR A 179 7.22 14.98 42.94
CA THR A 179 8.59 14.53 43.23
C THR A 179 9.62 15.32 42.41
N ILE A 180 9.38 15.53 41.12
CA ILE A 180 10.27 16.30 40.23
C ILE A 180 10.30 17.79 40.62
N GLU A 181 9.14 18.39 40.92
CA GLU A 181 9.02 19.77 41.43
C GLU A 181 9.79 19.96 42.73
N SER A 182 9.69 19.02 43.67
CA SER A 182 10.41 19.08 44.96
C SER A 182 11.94 19.05 44.79
N TYR A 183 12.44 18.31 43.80
CA TYR A 183 13.86 18.26 43.45
C TYR A 183 14.32 19.56 42.78
N TRP A 184 13.49 20.15 41.91
CA TRP A 184 13.79 21.43 41.28
C TRP A 184 13.87 22.56 42.31
N GLN A 185 12.99 22.56 43.31
CA GLN A 185 12.94 23.57 44.38
C GLN A 185 14.05 23.38 45.42
N SER A 186 14.46 22.15 45.71
CA SER A 186 15.53 21.85 46.68
C SER A 186 16.95 21.99 46.12
N GLY A 187 17.10 22.11 44.80
CA GLY A 187 18.42 22.19 44.13
C GLY A 187 19.22 20.89 44.20
N PHE A 188 18.63 19.80 44.70
CA PHE A 188 19.25 18.49 44.79
C PHE A 188 18.73 17.64 43.64
N TRP A 189 19.48 17.55 42.53
CA TRP A 189 19.07 16.70 41.42
C TRP A 189 19.07 15.22 41.86
N PRO A 190 18.03 14.43 41.53
CA PRO A 190 18.04 13.02 41.83
C PRO A 190 19.25 12.37 41.13
N PRO A 191 19.94 11.42 41.77
CA PRO A 191 21.04 10.71 41.14
C PRO A 191 20.51 10.01 39.88
N PHE A 192 21.03 10.42 38.71
CA PHE A 192 20.65 9.81 37.43
C PHE A 192 20.84 8.30 37.52
N PRO A 193 19.81 7.47 37.25
CA PRO A 193 19.90 6.03 37.36
C PRO A 193 20.53 5.46 36.09
N TYR A 194 21.77 5.85 35.77
CA TYR A 194 22.53 5.20 34.70
C TYR A 194 24.02 5.18 35.07
N ASN A 195 24.40 4.16 35.85
CA ASN A 195 25.76 3.64 35.79
C ASN A 195 25.89 2.89 34.45
N TYR A 196 26.48 3.55 33.46
CA TYR A 196 27.10 2.84 32.34
C TYR A 196 28.43 2.27 32.83
N GLN A 197 28.50 0.95 32.99
CA GLN A 197 29.76 0.20 32.99
C GLN A 197 30.10 -0.21 31.56
#